data_AF-A0A4S4K6H8-F1
#
_entry.id   AF-A0A4S4K6H8-F1
#
_cell.length_a   1.000
_cell.length_b   1.000
_cell.length_c   1.000
_cell.angle_alpha   90.00
_cell.angle_beta   90.00
_cell.angle_gamma   90.00
#
_symmetry.space_group_name_H-M   'P 1'
#
loop_
_entity.id
_entity.type
_entity.pdbx_description
1 polymer ?
#
loop_
_entity_poly.entity_id
_entity_poly.type
_entity_poly.pdbx_seq_one_letter_code
_entity_poly.pdbx_strand_id
1 'polypeptide(L)'
;MEALTPRIQKQPPLNSNNKRAISEVISETSPKFDHRGNIVEPFDNEAKRDLEFQEKLSTMLIELMLEFHAWSISRPSQETDRTADILEKEINALIETEKEQGMSSTFQTPSMTIIGRPVFCIAFASVIYFAYMAY
;
A
#
# COMPACT_ATOMS: atom_id res chain seq x y z
N MET A 1 -26.73 18.23 1.56
CA MET A 1 -27.82 17.87 0.64
C MET A 1 -28.10 19.08 -0.23
N GLU A 2 -27.33 19.24 -1.29
CA GLU A 2 -27.46 20.34 -2.23
C GLU A 2 -28.39 19.90 -3.35
N ALA A 3 -29.55 20.55 -3.47
CA ALA A 3 -30.55 20.21 -4.46
C ALA A 3 -30.16 20.79 -5.82
N LEU A 4 -29.95 19.92 -6.83
CA LEU A 4 -29.89 20.32 -8.23
C LEU A 4 -31.23 20.94 -8.63
N THR A 5 -31.24 22.24 -8.92
CA THR A 5 -32.35 22.90 -9.60
C THR A 5 -32.18 22.73 -11.10
N PRO A 6 -33.24 22.35 -11.85
CA PRO A 6 -33.16 22.25 -13.30
C PRO A 6 -33.11 23.64 -13.92
N ARG A 7 -32.09 23.88 -14.74
CA ARG A 7 -31.94 25.09 -15.57
C ARG A 7 -33.05 25.10 -16.64
N ILE A 8 -34.22 25.66 -16.31
CA ILE A 8 -35.27 25.91 -17.29
C ILE A 8 -34.76 26.99 -18.25
N GLN A 9 -34.37 26.56 -19.45
CA GLN A 9 -34.01 27.43 -20.54
C GLN A 9 -35.30 28.05 -21.10
N LYS A 10 -35.51 29.35 -20.85
CA LYS A 10 -36.60 30.13 -21.44
C LYS A 10 -36.49 30.05 -22.98
N GLN A 11 -37.39 29.30 -23.61
CA GLN A 11 -37.58 29.40 -25.07
C GLN A 11 -38.11 30.81 -25.40
N PRO A 12 -37.60 31.47 -26.47
CA PRO A 12 -38.18 32.71 -26.96
C PRO A 12 -39.61 32.46 -27.50
N PRO A 13 -40.51 33.46 -27.46
CA PRO A 13 -41.88 33.29 -27.90
C PRO A 13 -41.94 32.88 -29.38
N LEU A 14 -42.55 31.73 -29.65
CA LEU A 14 -42.88 31.27 -31.01
C LEU A 14 -43.88 32.24 -31.63
N ASN A 15 -43.38 33.13 -32.49
CA ASN A 15 -44.19 33.98 -33.35
C ASN A 15 -44.99 33.06 -34.28
N SER A 16 -46.31 32.98 -34.05
CA SER A 16 -47.24 32.01 -34.65
C SER A 16 -47.60 32.26 -36.12
N ASN A 17 -46.85 33.11 -36.83
CA ASN A 17 -47.18 33.53 -38.19
C ASN A 17 -46.29 32.94 -39.30
N ASN A 18 -45.35 32.04 -39.01
CA ASN A 18 -44.54 31.37 -40.04
C ASN A 18 -44.68 29.85 -39.95
N LYS A 19 -45.81 29.32 -40.43
CA LYS A 19 -45.90 27.89 -40.81
C LYS A 19 -45.04 27.69 -42.05
N ARG A 20 -43.73 27.55 -41.84
CA ARG A 20 -42.79 27.16 -42.89
C ARG A 20 -43.28 25.85 -43.50
N ALA A 21 -43.37 25.78 -44.83
CA ALA A 21 -43.94 24.61 -45.48
C ALA A 21 -43.12 23.37 -45.09
N ILE A 22 -43.79 22.27 -44.75
CA ILE A 22 -43.13 21.03 -44.32
C ILE A 22 -42.13 20.55 -45.39
N SER A 23 -42.43 20.80 -46.67
CA SER A 23 -41.53 20.57 -47.80
C SER A 23 -40.23 21.37 -47.72
N GLU A 24 -40.26 22.61 -47.23
CA GLU A 24 -39.08 23.47 -47.08
C GLU A 24 -38.15 22.94 -45.97
N VAL A 25 -38.72 22.47 -44.85
CA VAL A 25 -37.96 21.91 -43.72
C VAL A 25 -37.33 20.56 -44.08
N ILE A 26 -38.03 19.70 -44.82
CA ILE A 26 -37.48 18.38 -45.24
C ILE A 26 -36.45 18.55 -46.38
N SER A 27 -36.51 19.64 -47.13
CA SER A 27 -35.51 19.97 -48.16
C SER A 27 -34.21 20.52 -47.59
N GLU A 28 -34.17 20.89 -46.30
CA GLU A 28 -32.94 21.28 -45.64
C GLU A 28 -32.01 20.07 -45.53
N THR A 29 -30.87 20.13 -46.23
CA THR A 29 -29.83 19.12 -46.12
C THR A 29 -29.29 19.12 -44.69
N SER A 30 -29.46 18.01 -43.99
CA SER A 30 -28.86 17.82 -42.67
C SER A 30 -27.33 17.85 -42.80
N PRO A 31 -26.62 18.49 -41.85
CA PRO A 31 -25.17 18.44 -41.84
C PRO A 31 -24.70 16.98 -41.80
N LYS A 32 -23.65 16.67 -42.57
CA LYS A 32 -23.09 15.32 -42.59
C LYS A 32 -22.55 14.99 -41.21
N PHE A 33 -22.99 13.87 -40.66
CA PHE A 33 -22.50 13.39 -39.38
C PHE A 33 -21.03 12.96 -39.52
N ASP A 34 -20.14 13.63 -38.78
CA ASP A 34 -18.76 13.20 -38.65
C ASP A 34 -18.65 12.15 -37.55
N HIS A 35 -18.74 10.88 -37.95
CA HIS A 35 -18.57 9.74 -37.06
C HIS A 35 -17.16 9.63 -36.49
N ARG A 36 -16.15 10.13 -37.20
CA ARG A 36 -14.76 9.94 -36.82
C ARG A 36 -14.38 10.89 -35.69
N GLY A 37 -14.63 12.18 -35.87
CA GLY A 37 -14.34 13.19 -34.84
C GLY A 37 -15.24 13.08 -33.61
N ASN A 38 -16.51 12.69 -33.77
CA ASN A 38 -17.46 12.67 -32.66
C ASN A 38 -17.52 11.36 -31.87
N ILE A 39 -17.08 10.24 -32.47
CA ILE A 39 -17.15 8.93 -31.82
C ILE A 39 -15.76 8.30 -31.80
N VAL A 40 -15.19 7.98 -32.96
CA VAL A 40 -13.99 7.13 -33.02
C VAL A 40 -12.80 7.74 -32.28
N GLU A 41 -12.47 9.01 -32.56
CA GLU A 41 -11.31 9.67 -31.95
C GLU A 41 -11.41 9.82 -30.43
N PRO A 42 -12.55 10.24 -29.83
CA PRO A 42 -12.72 10.23 -28.37
C PRO A 42 -12.48 8.86 -27.74
N PHE A 43 -12.96 7.78 -28.36
CA PHE A 43 -12.76 6.42 -27.83
C PHE A 43 -11.30 5.97 -27.95
N ASP A 44 -10.64 6.24 -29.07
CA ASP A 44 -9.22 5.93 -29.25
C ASP A 44 -8.35 6.71 -28.25
N ASN A 45 -8.70 7.97 -28.00
CA ASN A 45 -8.02 8.81 -27.01
C ASN A 45 -8.24 8.29 -25.58
N GLU A 46 -9.45 7.84 -25.23
CA GLU A 46 -9.73 7.22 -23.93
C GLU A 46 -8.90 5.95 -23.74
N ALA A 47 -8.92 5.05 -24.73
CA ALA A 47 -8.16 3.80 -24.68
C ALA A 47 -6.65 4.05 -24.50
N LYS A 48 -6.12 5.10 -25.14
CA LYS A 48 -4.73 5.52 -24.96
C LYS A 48 -4.45 6.01 -23.54
N ARG A 49 -5.33 6.86 -22.99
CA ARG A 49 -5.16 7.36 -21.61
C ARG A 49 -5.23 6.24 -20.58
N ASP A 50 -6.10 5.25 -20.79
CA ASP A 50 -6.21 4.09 -19.90
C ASP A 50 -4.92 3.27 -19.88
N LEU A 51 -4.30 3.04 -21.04
CA LEU A 51 -3.00 2.38 -21.13
C LEU A 51 -1.92 3.16 -20.40
N GLU A 52 -1.81 4.48 -20.65
CA GLU A 52 -0.83 5.34 -19.98
C GLU A 52 -1.04 5.37 -18.46
N PHE A 53 -2.29 5.38 -18.00
CA PHE A 53 -2.63 5.32 -16.59
C PHE A 53 -2.24 3.99 -15.96
N GLN A 54 -2.52 2.88 -16.64
CA GLN A 54 -2.17 1.54 -16.16
C GLN A 54 -0.65 1.37 -16.05
N GLU A 55 0.12 1.81 -17.04
CA GLU A 55 1.59 1.77 -17.02
C GLU A 55 2.15 2.60 -15.86
N LYS A 56 1.61 3.81 -15.67
CA LYS A 56 2.03 4.70 -14.57
C LYS A 56 1.71 4.09 -13.20
N LEU A 57 0.51 3.54 -13.02
CA LEU A 57 0.13 2.87 -11.77
C LEU A 57 1.03 1.67 -11.47
N SER A 58 1.30 0.84 -12.48
CA SER A 58 2.19 -0.31 -12.33
C SER A 58 3.58 0.12 -11.89
N THR A 59 4.10 1.20 -12.48
CA THR A 59 5.42 1.73 -12.13
C THR A 59 5.45 2.20 -10.67
N MET A 60 4.49 3.04 -10.28
CA MET A 60 4.38 3.55 -8.90
C MET A 60 4.27 2.42 -7.87
N LEU A 61 3.51 1.37 -8.19
CA LEU A 61 3.35 0.22 -7.30
C LEU A 61 4.67 -0.54 -7.12
N ILE A 62 5.40 -0.77 -8.21
CA ILE A 62 6.68 -1.47 -8.16
C ILE A 62 7.71 -0.66 -7.37
N GLU A 63 7.80 0.65 -7.58
CA GLU A 63 8.67 1.54 -6.83
C GLU A 63 8.37 1.46 -5.31
N LEU A 64 7.10 1.56 -4.92
CA LEU A 64 6.69 1.44 -3.53
C LEU A 64 7.05 0.09 -2.92
N MET A 65 6.81 -1.02 -3.63
CA MET A 65 7.17 -2.35 -3.15
C MET A 65 8.69 -2.48 -2.94
N LEU A 66 9.50 -1.95 -3.85
CA LEU A 66 10.95 -2.01 -3.76
C LEU A 66 11.48 -1.18 -2.58
N GLU A 67 10.96 0.03 -2.39
CA GLU A 67 11.32 0.88 -1.25
C GLU A 67 10.95 0.22 0.07
N PHE A 68 9.73 -0.32 0.17
CA PHE A 68 9.27 -1.03 1.36
C PHE A 68 10.11 -2.27 1.64
N HIS A 69 10.46 -3.04 0.61
CA HIS A 69 11.31 -4.22 0.74
C HIS A 69 12.72 -3.85 1.23
N ALA A 70 13.34 -2.82 0.66
CA ALA A 70 14.64 -2.32 1.11
C ALA A 70 14.60 -1.84 2.56
N TRP A 71 13.55 -1.12 2.94
CA TRP A 71 13.36 -0.64 4.31
C TRP A 71 13.12 -1.76 5.31
N SER A 72 12.29 -2.75 4.96
CA SER A 72 11.95 -3.87 5.84
C SER A 72 13.08 -4.88 6.02
N ILE A 73 14.02 -5.00 5.09
CA ILE A 73 15.21 -5.87 5.23
C ILE A 73 16.35 -5.18 5.96
N SER A 74 16.57 -3.88 5.72
CA SER A 74 17.69 -3.16 6.32
C SER A 74 17.58 -3.05 7.85
N ARG A 75 16.36 -2.87 8.39
CA ARG A 75 16.16 -2.69 9.84
C ARG A 75 16.41 -3.95 10.67
N PRO A 76 15.82 -5.11 10.37
CA PRO A 76 16.06 -6.34 11.13
C PRO A 76 17.53 -6.76 11.11
N SER A 77 18.24 -6.56 10.00
CA SER A 77 19.68 -6.84 9.91
C SER A 77 20.45 -5.96 10.90
N GLN A 78 20.23 -4.64 10.87
CA GLN A 78 20.92 -3.70 11.75
C GLN A 78 20.59 -3.95 13.24
N GLU A 79 19.33 -4.25 13.55
CA GLU A 79 18.89 -4.56 14.91
C GLU A 79 19.49 -5.87 15.41
N THR A 80 19.57 -6.89 14.55
CA THR A 80 20.20 -8.18 14.87
C THR A 80 21.69 -8.01 15.15
N ASP A 81 22.41 -7.32 14.28
CA ASP A 81 23.86 -7.08 14.44
C ASP A 81 24.14 -6.30 15.72
N ARG A 82 23.36 -5.24 15.99
CA ARG A 82 23.49 -4.47 17.23
C ARG A 82 23.20 -5.32 18.47
N THR A 83 22.21 -6.20 18.41
CA THR A 83 21.87 -7.08 19.53
C THR A 83 22.97 -8.13 19.76
N ALA A 84 23.56 -8.65 18.68
CA ALA A 84 24.71 -9.54 18.76
C ALA A 84 25.93 -8.85 19.39
N ASP A 85 26.24 -7.61 19.00
CA ASP A 85 27.33 -6.82 19.58
C ASP A 85 27.13 -6.57 21.09
N ILE A 86 25.88 -6.30 21.51
CA ILE A 86 25.55 -6.12 22.92
C ILE A 86 25.76 -7.44 23.67
N LEU A 87 25.25 -8.55 23.13
CA LEU A 87 25.40 -9.87 23.73
C LEU A 87 26.87 -10.29 23.86
N GLU A 88 27.69 -10.03 22.83
CA GLU A 88 29.13 -10.32 22.87
C GLU A 88 29.83 -9.51 23.98
N LYS A 89 29.46 -8.23 24.14
CA LYS A 89 29.98 -7.41 25.24
C LYS A 89 29.56 -7.93 26.60
N GLU A 90 28.32 -8.37 26.76
CA GLU A 90 27.82 -8.97 28.00
C GLU A 90 28.55 -10.28 28.32
N ILE A 91 28.78 -11.14 27.33
CA ILE A 91 29.56 -12.36 27.48
C ILE A 91 30.98 -12.05 27.91
N ASN A 92 31.65 -11.10 27.25
CA ASN A 92 33.01 -10.71 27.61
C ASN A 92 33.08 -10.10 29.01
N ALA A 93 32.08 -9.29 29.40
CA ALA A 93 31.96 -8.77 30.75
C ALA A 93 31.79 -9.91 31.77
N LEU A 94 30.94 -10.91 31.47
CA LEU A 94 30.77 -12.09 32.33
C LEU A 94 32.08 -12.87 32.48
N ILE A 95 32.82 -13.11 31.40
CA ILE A 95 34.10 -13.81 31.43
C ILE A 95 35.12 -13.06 32.30
N GLU A 96 35.23 -11.74 32.15
CA GLU A 96 36.12 -10.96 33.00
C GLU A 96 35.67 -10.96 34.46
N THR A 97 34.35 -10.88 34.75
CA THR A 97 33.87 -11.03 36.13
C THR A 97 34.11 -12.43 36.70
N GLU A 98 34.00 -13.50 35.90
CA GLU A 98 34.30 -14.88 36.32
C GLU A 98 35.79 -15.05 36.62
N LYS A 99 36.64 -14.44 35.80
CA LYS A 99 38.10 -14.42 35.95
C LYS A 99 38.55 -13.58 37.15
N GLU A 100 37.90 -12.44 37.41
CA GLU A 100 38.09 -11.65 38.64
C GLU A 100 37.62 -12.43 39.88
N GLN A 101 36.56 -13.24 39.75
CA GLN A 101 36.13 -14.21 40.76
C GLN A 101 37.01 -15.49 40.80
N GLY A 102 38.03 -15.60 39.95
CA GLY A 102 38.61 -16.85 39.41
C GLY A 102 39.28 -17.81 40.39
N MET A 103 39.12 -17.64 41.69
CA MET A 103 40.02 -18.20 42.69
C MET A 103 39.32 -18.56 44.00
N SER A 104 37.97 -18.70 44.01
CA SER A 104 37.30 -19.41 45.11
C SER A 104 37.39 -20.92 44.90
N SER A 105 38.62 -21.44 44.92
CA SER A 105 38.88 -22.85 45.14
C SER A 105 38.64 -23.18 46.61
N THR A 106 37.44 -22.95 47.13
CA THR A 106 36.95 -23.52 48.40
C THR A 106 35.46 -23.26 48.44
N PHE A 107 34.64 -24.19 47.97
CA PHE A 107 33.43 -24.66 48.67
C PHE A 107 32.81 -25.82 47.88
N GLN A 108 33.27 -27.01 48.24
CA GLN A 108 32.57 -28.30 48.24
C GLN A 108 31.19 -28.33 47.55
N THR A 109 31.11 -28.93 46.37
CA THR A 109 29.85 -29.50 45.87
C THR A 109 29.70 -30.93 46.39
N PRO A 110 28.74 -31.27 47.28
CA PRO A 110 28.23 -32.61 47.33
C PRO A 110 27.13 -32.76 46.27
N SER A 111 27.42 -33.65 45.33
CA SER A 111 26.49 -34.57 44.67
C SER A 111 25.26 -33.99 43.94
N MET A 112 25.27 -34.18 42.62
CA MET A 112 24.06 -34.20 41.80
C MET A 112 23.01 -35.18 42.36
N THR A 113 21.78 -34.68 42.50
CA THR A 113 20.60 -35.54 42.41
C THR A 113 19.75 -35.05 41.24
N ILE A 114 19.84 -35.84 40.17
CA ILE A 114 18.99 -35.82 38.98
C ILE A 114 17.56 -36.19 39.41
N ILE A 115 16.59 -35.27 39.31
CA ILE A 115 15.15 -35.62 39.22
C ILE A 115 14.41 -34.61 38.32
N GLY A 116 13.93 -35.09 37.16
CA GLY A 116 12.69 -34.60 36.53
C GLY A 116 12.80 -33.56 35.40
N ARG A 117 12.85 -34.02 34.14
CA ARG A 117 12.53 -33.27 32.89
C ARG A 117 11.00 -33.04 32.77
N PRO A 118 10.45 -32.43 31.69
CA PRO A 118 10.82 -31.24 30.88
C PRO A 118 9.62 -30.26 30.69
N VAL A 119 9.79 -29.23 29.84
CA VAL A 119 8.76 -28.49 29.06
C VAL A 119 8.19 -27.20 29.67
N PHE A 120 8.58 -26.06 29.08
CA PHE A 120 7.69 -24.94 28.70
C PHE A 120 8.36 -24.25 27.49
N CYS A 121 8.13 -24.70 26.26
CA CYS A 121 7.02 -24.34 25.37
C CYS A 121 6.67 -22.83 25.35
N ILE A 122 7.21 -22.18 24.31
CA ILE A 122 6.60 -21.17 23.44
C ILE A 122 6.20 -19.83 24.09
N ALA A 123 7.06 -18.83 23.93
CA ALA A 123 6.66 -17.43 23.89
C ALA A 123 7.05 -16.82 22.53
N PHE A 124 6.45 -17.33 21.44
CA PHE A 124 6.55 -16.76 20.08
C PHE A 124 5.21 -16.18 19.58
N ALA A 125 4.30 -15.80 20.49
CA ALA A 125 2.96 -15.32 20.13
C ALA A 125 2.68 -13.89 20.63
N SER A 126 3.59 -12.93 20.38
CA SER A 126 3.28 -11.52 20.64
C SER A 126 3.56 -10.56 19.49
N VAL A 127 4.32 -10.96 18.47
CA VAL A 127 4.63 -10.06 17.33
C VAL A 127 3.52 -10.03 16.27
N ILE A 128 2.67 -11.05 16.17
CA ILE A 128 1.58 -11.08 15.17
C ILE A 128 0.36 -10.26 15.62
N TYR A 129 0.16 -10.03 16.92
CA TYR A 129 -1.03 -9.31 17.40
C TYR A 129 -0.96 -7.78 17.20
N PHE A 130 0.25 -7.21 17.10
CA PHE A 130 0.41 -5.78 16.87
C PHE A 130 0.21 -5.34 15.41
N ALA A 131 0.28 -6.26 14.45
CA ALA A 131 0.01 -5.96 13.03
C ALA A 131 -1.50 -5.99 12.67
N TYR A 132 -2.36 -6.57 13.53
CA TYR A 132 -3.79 -6.73 13.26
C TYR A 132 -4.70 -5.68 13.93
N MET A 133 -4.14 -4.76 14.74
CA MET A 133 -4.88 -3.71 15.46
C MET A 133 -4.52 -2.28 15.00
N ALA A 134 -4.06 -2.13 13.76
CA ALA A 134 -3.80 -0.84 13.11
C ALA A 134 -4.58 -0.67 11.79
N TYR A 135 -5.69 -1.39 11.64
CA TYR A 135 -6.75 -1.14 10.64
C TYR A 135 -8.07 -0.87 11.35
#